data_AF-A0A9Q4MDL7-F1
#
_entry.id   AF-A0A9Q4MDL7-F1
#
_cell.length_a   1.000
_cell.length_b   1.000
_cell.length_c   1.000
_cell.angle_alpha   90.00
_cell.angle_beta   90.00
_cell.angle_gamma   90.00
#
_symmetry.space_group_name_H-M   'P 1'
#
loop_
_entity.id
_entity.type
_entity.pdbx_description
1 polymer ?
#
loop_
_entity_poly.entity_id
_entity_poly.type
_entity_poly.pdbx_seq_one_letter_code
_entity_poly.pdbx_strand_id
1 'polypeptide(L)' 'MTHRRAHIYRETSESTVDVAIDLDGAGESTISTGVGFYDHMLTTLSKHSGIDMTITTTGDVE' A
#
# COMPACT_ATOMS: atom_id res chain seq x y z
N MET A 1 -10.77 -16.07 14.82
CA MET A 1 -9.31 -15.86 14.65
C MET A 1 -9.08 -14.38 14.44
N THR A 2 -7.97 -13.84 14.94
CA THR A 2 -7.66 -12.40 14.81
C THR A 2 -6.86 -12.20 13.52
N HIS A 3 -7.24 -11.21 12.71
CA HIS A 3 -6.53 -10.88 11.45
C HIS A 3 -5.12 -10.34 11.74
N ARG A 4 -4.16 -10.70 10.89
CA ARG A 4 -2.79 -10.20 10.89
C ARG A 4 -2.71 -8.87 10.16
N ARG A 5 -2.83 -7.79 10.93
CA ARG A 5 -2.88 -6.41 10.43
C ARG A 5 -1.73 -5.57 10.92
N ALA A 6 -1.29 -4.64 10.08
CA ALA A 6 -0.34 -3.61 10.47
C ALA A 6 -0.69 -2.29 9.78
N HIS A 7 -0.41 -1.19 10.47
CA HIS A 7 -0.48 0.16 9.95
C HIS A 7 0.83 0.88 10.28
N ILE A 8 1.43 1.51 9.28
CA ILE A 8 2.68 2.24 9.41
C ILE A 8 2.54 3.59 8.69
N TYR A 9 2.92 4.63 9.40
CA TYR A 9 3.12 5.97 8.86
C TYR A 9 4.61 6.31 8.93
N ARG A 10 5.17 6.84 7.85
CA ARG A 10 6.57 7.29 7.77
C ARG A 10 6.64 8.62 7.03
N GLU A 11 7.40 9.55 7.58
CA GLU A 11 7.66 10.85 6.98
C GLU A 11 9.17 11.13 6.99
N THR A 12 9.69 11.58 5.86
CA THR A 12 11.08 12.05 5.68
C THR A 12 11.08 13.34 4.86
N SER A 13 12.24 13.93 4.63
CA SER A 13 12.40 15.09 3.75
C SER A 13 11.95 14.81 2.31
N GLU A 14 12.06 13.57 1.84
CA GLU A 14 11.81 13.17 0.46
C GLU A 14 10.37 12.67 0.23
N SER A 15 9.72 12.15 1.27
CA SER A 15 8.44 11.44 1.12
C SER A 15 7.63 11.29 2.40
N THR A 16 6.31 11.22 2.23
CA THR A 16 5.35 10.77 3.22
C THR A 16 4.70 9.49 2.73
N VAL A 17 4.62 8.48 3.60
CA VAL A 17 4.13 7.14 3.28
C VAL A 17 3.17 6.68 4.37
N ASP A 18 1.94 6.39 3.98
CA ASP A 18 0.88 5.82 4.83
C ASP A 18 0.44 4.46 4.25
N VAL A 19 0.62 3.40 5.04
CA VAL A 19 0.39 2.02 4.61
C VAL A 19 -0.40 1.25 5.66
N ALA A 20 -1.53 0.67 5.26
CA ALA A 20 -2.28 -0.33 6.01
C ALA A 20 -2.33 -1.65 5.23
N ILE A 21 -2.06 -2.76 5.92
CA ILE A 21 -2.03 -4.12 5.36
C ILE A 21 -2.87 -5.05 6.23
N ASP A 22 -3.67 -5.90 5.58
CA ASP A 22 -4.29 -7.09 6.18
C ASP A 22 -3.85 -8.35 5.41
N LEU A 23 -3.03 -9.19 6.06
CA LEU A 23 -2.53 -10.42 5.43
C LEU A 23 -3.60 -11.51 5.31
N ASP A 24 -4.74 -11.37 5.98
CA ASP A 24 -5.86 -12.30 5.98
C ASP A 24 -7.08 -11.68 5.25
N GLY A 25 -6.81 -10.88 4.22
CA GLY A 25 -7.78 -10.14 3.40
C GLY A 25 -8.38 -10.93 2.22
N ALA A 26 -8.92 -10.19 1.25
CA ALA A 26 -9.51 -10.72 0.01
C ALA A 26 -8.80 -10.20 -1.28
N GLY A 27 -7.74 -9.41 -1.14
CA GLY A 27 -7.01 -8.79 -2.23
C GLY A 27 -7.56 -7.43 -2.67
N GLU A 28 -8.31 -6.76 -1.79
CA GLU A 28 -8.83 -5.41 -1.99
C GLU A 28 -7.72 -4.37 -1.84
N SER A 29 -7.63 -3.42 -2.77
CA SER A 29 -6.57 -2.42 -2.73
C SER A 29 -7.01 -1.01 -3.09
N THR A 30 -6.53 -0.03 -2.32
CA THR A 30 -6.55 1.40 -2.65
C THR A 30 -5.11 1.89 -2.62
N ILE A 31 -4.52 2.13 -3.79
CA ILE A 31 -3.09 2.45 -3.93
C ILE A 31 -2.93 3.73 -4.74
N SER A 32 -2.20 4.68 -4.18
CA SER A 32 -1.79 5.91 -4.86
C SER A 32 -0.38 6.29 -4.40
N THR A 33 0.62 5.99 -5.23
CA THR A 33 2.02 6.31 -4.93
C THR A 33 2.54 7.54 -5.67
N GLY A 34 1.78 8.02 -6.66
CA GLY A 34 2.24 9.04 -7.61
C GLY A 34 3.02 8.46 -8.81
N VAL A 35 3.37 7.16 -8.78
CA VAL A 35 4.07 6.46 -9.87
C VAL A 35 3.17 5.36 -10.44
N GLY A 36 2.50 5.64 -11.56
CA GLY A 36 1.43 4.77 -12.08
C GLY A 36 1.83 3.33 -12.38
N PHE A 37 3.07 3.07 -12.82
CA PHE A 37 3.54 1.69 -13.01
C PHE A 37 3.70 0.95 -11.68
N TYR A 38 4.16 1.63 -10.63
CA TYR A 38 4.31 1.04 -9.31
C TYR A 38 2.95 0.76 -8.66
N ASP A 39 1.98 1.67 -8.82
CA ASP A 39 0.59 1.45 -8.42
C ASP A 39 0.01 0.19 -9.04
N HIS A 40 0.26 -0.03 -10.34
CA HIS A 40 -0.17 -1.24 -11.05
C HIS A 40 0.48 -2.51 -10.49
N MET A 41 1.78 -2.47 -10.18
CA MET A 41 2.50 -3.62 -9.59
C MET A 41 1.97 -3.96 -8.19
N LEU A 42 1.74 -2.96 -7.33
CA LEU A 42 1.19 -3.17 -5.99
C LEU A 42 -0.26 -3.67 -6.04
N THR A 43 -1.07 -3.17 -6.98
CA THR A 43 -2.44 -3.66 -7.22
C THR A 43 -2.42 -5.13 -7.63
N THR A 44 -1.50 -5.51 -8.51
CA THR A 44 -1.28 -6.90 -8.95
C THR A 44 -0.87 -7.77 -7.76
N LEU A 45 0.05 -7.29 -6.90
CA LEU A 45 0.45 -7.99 -5.70
C LEU A 45 -0.74 -8.23 -4.76
N SER A 46 -1.55 -7.20 -4.47
CA SER A 46 -2.78 -7.31 -3.66
C SER A 46 -3.70 -8.40 -4.22
N LYS A 47 -4.03 -8.30 -5.51
CA LYS A 47 -4.99 -9.19 -6.16
C LYS A 47 -4.58 -10.66 -6.12
N HIS A 48 -3.31 -10.96 -6.34
CA HIS A 48 -2.82 -12.34 -6.46
C HIS A 48 -2.34 -12.94 -5.14
N SER A 49 -2.02 -12.12 -4.14
CA SER A 49 -1.67 -12.61 -2.80
C SER A 49 -2.89 -12.76 -1.88
N GLY A 50 -4.01 -12.08 -2.18
CA GLY A 50 -5.18 -12.02 -1.30
C GLY A 50 -4.98 -11.06 -0.12
N ILE A 51 -3.90 -10.29 -0.10
CA ILE A 51 -3.60 -9.32 0.95
C ILE A 51 -4.36 -8.03 0.64
N ASP A 52 -5.08 -7.47 1.62
CA ASP A 52 -5.69 -6.14 1.44
C ASP A 52 -4.65 -5.06 1.71
N MET A 53 -4.61 -4.03 0.85
CA MET A 53 -3.62 -2.95 0.91
C MET A 53 -4.24 -1.57 0.74
N THR A 54 -4.00 -0.69 1.71
CA THR A 54 -4.23 0.75 1.53
C THR A 54 -2.88 1.46 1.58
N ILE A 55 -2.49 2.10 0.49
CA ILE A 55 -1.19 2.76 0.34
C ILE A 55 -1.41 4.14 -0.24
N THR A 56 -1.00 5.17 0.50
CA THR A 56 -0.98 6.55 0.01
C THR A 56 0.40 7.13 0.24
N THR A 57 1.02 7.65 -0.81
CA THR A 57 2.31 8.32 -0.69
C THR A 57 2.33 9.65 -1.42
N THR A 58 3.09 10.59 -0.88
CA THR A 58 3.47 11.85 -1.55
C THR A 58 4.98 12.00 -1.43
N GLY A 59 5.62 12.61 -2.41
CA GLY A 59 7.07 12.83 -2.37
C GLY A 59 7.63 13.38 -3.66
N ASP A 60 8.94 13.56 -3.68
CA ASP A 60 9.68 14.19 -4.77
C ASP A 60 9.83 13.21 -5.95
N VAL A 61 8.89 13.28 -6.91
CA VAL A 61 8.86 12.45 -8.13
C VAL A 61 9.37 13.20 -9.38
N GLU A 62 9.97 14.37 -9.17
CA GLU A 62 10.49 15.31 -10.18
C GLU A 62 11.95 15.03 -10.56
#